data_AF-A0A924VCD5-F1
#
_entry.id   AF-A0A924VCD5-F1
#
_cell.length_a   1.000
_cell.length_b   1.000
_cell.length_c   1.000
_cell.angle_alpha   90.00
_cell.angle_beta   90.00
_cell.angle_gamma   90.00
#
_symmetry.space_group_name_H-M   'P 1'
#
loop_
_entity.id
_entity.type
_entity.pdbx_description
1 polymer ?
#
loop_
_entity_poly.entity_id
_entity_poly.type
_entity_poly.pdbx_seq_one_letter_code
_entity_poly.pdbx_strand_id
1 'polypeptide(L)' 'KEWVEAVQQPSAANKSYGFMWWLNADGRYKDVPANIYTADGFGGNFIVIDKDRDIVMVTRWLEPSKLGEFMKMVIGAVE' A
#
# COMPACT_ATOMS: atom_id res chain seq x y z
N LYS A 1 -18.89 -2.92 -1.16
CA LYS A 1 -17.88 -3.74 -1.88
C LYS A 1 -17.34 -2.96 -3.08
N GLU A 2 -18.23 -2.47 -3.94
CA GLU A 2 -17.91 -1.59 -5.09
C GLU A 2 -16.93 -0.45 -4.78
N TRP A 3 -17.11 0.28 -3.67
CA TRP A 3 -16.17 1.34 -3.28
C TRP A 3 -14.74 0.82 -3.06
N VAL A 4 -14.58 -0.34 -2.42
CA VAL A 4 -13.27 -0.96 -2.17
C VAL A 4 -12.66 -1.49 -3.47
N GLU A 5 -13.48 -1.98 -4.39
CA GLU A 5 -13.04 -2.33 -5.74
C GLU A 5 -12.53 -1.10 -6.50
N ALA A 6 -13.25 0.03 -6.38
CA ALA A 6 -12.87 1.29 -7.01
C ALA A 6 -11.56 1.88 -6.45
N VAL A 7 -11.29 1.70 -5.15
CA VAL A 7 -9.98 2.03 -4.53
C VAL A 7 -8.83 1.35 -5.25
N GLN A 8 -8.97 0.08 -5.63
CA GLN A 8 -7.92 -0.70 -6.28
C GLN A 8 -7.75 -0.37 -7.78
N GLN A 9 -8.64 0.44 -8.36
CA GLN A 9 -8.58 0.82 -9.77
C GLN A 9 -7.78 2.12 -9.94
N PRO A 10 -6.77 2.13 -10.84
CA PRO A 10 -6.07 3.35 -11.18
C PRO A 10 -6.98 4.43 -11.74
N SER A 11 -6.73 5.68 -11.34
CA SER A 11 -7.36 6.84 -11.94
C SER A 11 -6.83 7.10 -13.36
N ALA A 12 -7.64 7.75 -14.19
CA ALA A 12 -7.22 8.09 -15.55
C ALA A 12 -5.99 9.02 -15.59
N ALA A 13 -5.82 9.88 -14.58
CA ALA A 13 -4.73 10.86 -14.53
C ALA A 13 -3.46 10.31 -13.87
N ASN A 14 -3.57 9.34 -12.96
CA ASN A 14 -2.45 8.78 -12.23
C ASN A 14 -2.64 7.28 -11.99
N LYS A 15 -1.73 6.48 -12.57
CA LYS A 15 -1.78 5.02 -12.48
C LYS A 15 -1.52 4.48 -11.06
N SER A 16 -0.87 5.27 -10.22
CA SER A 16 -0.49 4.91 -8.86
C SER A 16 -1.49 5.42 -7.83
N TYR A 17 -2.71 5.79 -8.24
CA TYR A 17 -3.72 6.38 -7.36
C TYR A 17 -5.14 5.93 -7.71
N GLY A 18 -5.94 5.54 -6.71
CA GLY A 18 -7.33 5.12 -6.86
C GLY A 18 -8.18 5.52 -5.65
N PHE A 19 -9.28 6.24 -5.88
CA PHE A 19 -10.27 6.68 -4.86
C PHE A 19 -9.66 7.09 -3.50
N MET A 20 -8.68 8.00 -3.51
CA MET A 20 -7.98 8.53 -2.34
C MET A 20 -6.86 7.65 -1.74
N TRP A 21 -6.48 6.57 -2.42
CA TRP A 21 -5.40 5.66 -1.99
C TRP A 21 -4.28 5.61 -3.03
N TRP A 22 -3.06 5.36 -2.55
CA TRP A 22 -1.91 5.06 -3.39
C TRP A 22 -1.89 3.57 -3.74
N LEU A 23 -1.54 3.25 -4.98
CA LEU A 23 -1.47 1.89 -5.52
C LEU A 23 -0.03 1.53 -5.79
N ASN A 24 0.36 0.28 -5.51
CA ASN A 24 1.66 -0.27 -5.91
C ASN A 24 1.64 -0.81 -7.36
N ALA A 25 0.68 -0.41 -8.18
CA ALA A 25 0.44 -0.95 -9.52
C ALA A 25 1.58 -0.67 -10.52
N ASP A 26 2.38 0.37 -10.28
CA ASP A 26 3.56 0.74 -11.06
C ASP A 26 4.87 0.18 -10.48
N GLY A 27 4.81 -0.60 -9.40
CA GLY A 27 5.98 -1.11 -8.70
C GLY A 27 6.74 -0.05 -7.90
N ARG A 28 6.06 1.00 -7.40
CA ARG A 28 6.62 2.01 -6.47
C ARG A 28 7.47 1.37 -5.37
N TYR A 29 7.00 0.25 -4.81
CA TYR A 29 7.72 -0.55 -3.85
C TYR A 29 8.22 -1.83 -4.51
N LYS A 30 9.53 -1.88 -4.78
CA LYS A 30 10.18 -3.03 -5.39
C LYS A 30 10.05 -4.28 -4.49
N ASP A 31 9.77 -5.42 -5.11
CA ASP A 31 9.61 -6.72 -4.46
C ASP A 31 8.46 -6.76 -3.44
N VAL A 32 7.47 -5.90 -3.61
CA VAL A 32 6.20 -5.88 -2.86
C VAL A 32 5.06 -6.13 -3.87
N PRO A 33 4.04 -6.95 -3.52
CA PRO A 33 2.92 -7.24 -4.41
C PRO A 33 2.26 -5.99 -5.00
N ALA A 34 1.93 -6.03 -6.30
CA ALA A 34 1.40 -4.88 -7.03
C ALA A 34 -0.05 -4.51 -6.66
N ASN A 35 -0.78 -5.43 -6.03
CA ASN A 35 -2.16 -5.26 -5.55
C ASN A 35 -2.24 -4.63 -4.14
N ILE A 36 -1.11 -4.33 -3.50
CA ILE A 36 -1.08 -3.57 -2.25
C ILE A 36 -1.44 -2.11 -2.53
N TYR A 37 -2.25 -1.53 -1.64
CA TYR A 37 -2.63 -0.13 -1.66
C TYR A 37 -2.49 0.50 -0.28
N THR A 38 -2.15 1.79 -0.25
CA THR A 38 -1.75 2.51 0.96
C THR A 38 -2.43 3.86 1.10
N ALA A 39 -2.75 4.25 2.34
CA ALA A 39 -3.07 5.62 2.68
C ALA A 39 -1.82 6.25 3.30
N ASP A 40 -1.30 7.29 2.65
CA ASP A 40 -0.04 7.94 3.02
C ASP A 40 -0.33 9.29 3.68
N GLY A 41 -0.15 9.35 5.00
CA GLY A 41 -0.27 10.56 5.80
C GLY A 41 1.08 11.20 6.09
N PHE A 42 1.08 12.52 6.26
CA PHE A 42 2.28 13.28 6.62
C PHE A 42 2.93 12.75 7.91
N GLY A 43 4.26 12.78 7.97
CA GLY A 43 5.01 12.36 9.17
C GLY A 43 5.10 10.84 9.38
N GLY A 44 4.91 10.04 8.33
CA GLY A 44 5.12 8.58 8.42
C GLY A 44 3.92 7.80 8.94
N ASN A 45 2.71 8.32 8.73
CA ASN A 45 1.47 7.62 9.05
C ASN A 45 1.05 6.83 7.82
N PHE A 46 1.10 5.50 7.88
CA PHE A 46 0.72 4.64 6.76
C PHE A 46 -0.31 3.62 7.19
N ILE A 47 -1.32 3.42 6.36
CA ILE A 47 -2.23 2.27 6.43
C ILE A 47 -2.01 1.48 5.15
N VAL A 48 -1.52 0.25 5.27
CA VAL A 48 -1.22 -0.64 4.14
C VAL A 48 -2.19 -1.81 4.18
N ILE A 49 -2.78 -2.14 3.04
CA ILE A 49 -3.67 -3.29 2.90
C ILE A 49 -3.04 -4.32 1.96
N ASP A 50 -2.82 -5.54 2.47
CA ASP A 50 -2.49 -6.73 1.69
C ASP A 50 -3.65 -7.73 1.81
N LYS A 51 -4.46 -7.81 0.76
CA LYS A 51 -5.66 -8.66 0.75
C LYS A 51 -5.33 -10.13 0.55
N ASP A 52 -4.22 -10.46 -0.10
CA ASP A 52 -3.88 -11.86 -0.40
C ASP A 52 -3.46 -12.60 0.87
N ARG A 53 -2.86 -11.87 1.82
CA ARG A 53 -2.43 -12.38 3.13
C ARG A 53 -3.39 -12.07 4.28
N ASP A 54 -4.51 -11.39 4.01
CA ASP A 54 -5.46 -10.90 5.02
C ASP A 54 -4.79 -10.02 6.10
N ILE A 55 -3.93 -9.08 5.67
CA ILE A 55 -3.14 -8.21 6.55
C ILE A 55 -3.49 -6.74 6.38
N VAL A 56 -3.57 -6.05 7.51
CA VAL A 56 -3.55 -4.59 7.61
C VAL A 56 -2.33 -4.18 8.44
N MET A 57 -1.48 -3.33 7.86
CA MET A 57 -0.35 -2.74 8.59
C MET A 57 -0.65 -1.27 8.88
N VAL A 58 -0.50 -0.85 10.12
CA VAL A 58 -0.66 0.54 10.55
C VAL A 58 0.61 1.02 11.21
N THR A 59 1.24 2.05 10.65
CA THR A 59 2.48 2.63 11.20
C THR A 59 2.28 4.10 11.53
N ARG A 60 3.03 4.58 12.52
CA ARG A 60 3.14 6.00 12.85
C ARG A 60 4.61 6.35 13.02
N TRP A 61 5.01 7.54 12.55
CA TRP A 61 6.39 8.03 12.65
C TRP A 61 7.43 7.17 11.92
N LEU A 62 6.99 6.32 10.98
CA LEU A 62 7.90 5.56 10.14
C LEU A 62 8.54 6.50 9.12
N GLU A 63 9.86 6.51 9.04
CA GLU A 63 10.59 7.21 7.97
C GLU A 63 10.01 6.79 6.60
N PRO A 64 9.43 7.70 5.79
CA PRO A 64 8.70 7.33 4.58
C PRO A 64 9.49 6.45 3.60
N SER A 65 10.80 6.68 3.49
CA SER A 65 11.69 5.88 2.64
C SER A 65 11.84 4.41 3.11
N LYS A 66 11.46 4.11 4.35
CA LYS A 66 11.54 2.77 4.97
C LYS A 66 10.27 1.94 4.84
N LEU A 67 9.16 2.50 4.35
CA LEU A 67 7.90 1.76 4.23
C LEU A 67 8.02 0.49 3.37
N GLY A 68 8.70 0.57 2.22
CA GLY A 68 8.90 -0.60 1.34
C GLY A 68 9.71 -1.71 2.00
N GLU A 69 10.73 -1.36 2.79
CA GLU A 69 11.52 -2.33 3.57
C GLU A 69 10.67 -2.98 4.67
N PHE A 70 9.92 -2.17 5.41
CA PHE A 70 9.01 -2.64 6.45
C PHE A 70 7.95 -3.61 5.91
N MET A 71 7.30 -3.30 4.78
CA MET A 71 6.31 -4.20 4.17
C MET A 71 6.92 -5.57 3.85
N LYS A 72 8.14 -5.61 3.31
CA LYS A 72 8.84 -6.87 3.01
C LYS A 72 9.14 -7.69 4.26
N MET A 73 9.53 -7.04 5.36
CA MET A 73 9.76 -7.72 6.63
C MET A 73 8.48 -8.36 7.17
N VAL A 74 7.35 -7.65 7.13
CA VAL A 74 6.05 -8.17 7.57
C VAL A 74 5.61 -9.34 6.69
N ILE A 75 5.67 -9.17 5.37
CA ILE A 75 5.32 -10.21 4.38
C ILE A 75 6.15 -11.47 4.61
N GLY A 76 7.48 -11.35 4.75
CA GLY A 76 8.35 -12.51 4.96
C GLY A 76 8.23 -13.15 6.35
N ALA A 77 7.55 -12.50 7.31
CA ALA A 77 7.32 -13.07 8.64
C ALA A 77 6.02 -13.89 8.73
N VAL A 78 5.13 -13.76 7.75
CA VAL A 78 3.83 -14.47 7.70
C VAL A 78 3.77 -15.56 6.63
N GLU A 79 4.81 -15.65 5.80
CA GLU A 79 5.05 -16.76 4.87
C GLU A 79 5.76 -17.93 5.59
#